data_AF-A0A031FXY0-F1
#
_entry.id   AF-A0A031FXY0-F1
#
_cell.length_a   1.000
_cell.length_b   1.000
_cell.length_c   1.000
_cell.angle_alpha   90.00
_cell.angle_beta   90.00
_cell.angle_gamma   90.00
#
_symmetry.space_group_name_H-M   'P 1'
#
loop_
_entity.id
_entity.type
_entity.pdbx_description
1 polymer ?
#
loop_
_entity_poly.entity_id
_entity_poly.type
_entity_poly.pdbx_seq_one_letter_code
_entity_poly.pdbx_strand_id
1 'polypeptide(L)'
;MQDQLSDGHPSPVSESEAPTAGPESDAPRRRGRRRARTDWRLGGTIVRTWNGTLLAIALVSLGLAILAGSLVQLLWASPWAPLASTAVLWIGMIVPAVIAFRKGRPAGLLRFRPADIVFGVALGLGLRLIDGWVTDAASRPFPTGSPLGGSLSPSWVLTEAIPAGLVGPVVEEFFFRTVVLVAVYSLLRRPAGSFAAAIAAVLVSTATFSMIHAVDGSLPLSESLSVGALGLTAALLVMLTGRIWGAVLLHLVYNASLLALMAAGTALSSGQ
;
A
#
# COMPACT_ATOMS: atom_id res chain seq x y z
N MET A 1 -13.34 -71.71 64.09
CA MET A 1 -13.04 -71.60 65.53
C MET A 1 -12.48 -70.20 65.74
N GLN A 2 -13.31 -69.18 65.95
CA GLN A 2 -13.87 -68.72 67.24
C GLN A 2 -12.80 -68.27 68.26
N ASP A 3 -12.60 -66.95 68.27
CA ASP A 3 -12.50 -66.00 69.39
C ASP A 3 -12.05 -66.45 70.78
N GLN A 4 -11.05 -65.74 71.33
CA GLN A 4 -11.02 -65.18 72.69
C GLN A 4 -10.11 -63.93 72.72
N LEU A 5 -10.62 -62.71 73.00
CA LEU A 5 -10.63 -61.99 74.30
C LEU A 5 -9.25 -61.41 74.70
N SER A 6 -9.08 -60.21 75.26
CA SER A 6 -9.96 -59.07 75.56
C SER A 6 -9.11 -57.81 75.86
N ASP A 7 -9.79 -56.66 75.85
CA ASP A 7 -9.66 -55.44 76.67
C ASP A 7 -8.42 -54.54 76.63
N GLY A 8 -8.68 -53.26 76.36
CA GLY A 8 -7.72 -52.16 76.46
C GLY A 8 -8.01 -51.17 77.59
N HIS A 9 -7.20 -50.11 77.68
CA HIS A 9 -7.58 -48.73 78.06
C HIS A 9 -6.40 -47.73 77.85
N PRO A 10 -6.54 -46.39 78.00
CA PRO A 10 -6.29 -45.43 76.90
C PRO A 10 -5.24 -44.32 77.14
N SER A 11 -4.78 -43.69 76.03
CA SER A 11 -4.32 -42.28 75.77
C SER A 11 -3.25 -41.62 76.67
N PRO A 12 -2.68 -40.43 76.32
CA PRO A 12 -2.49 -39.70 75.04
C PRO A 12 -0.95 -39.51 74.75
N VAL A 13 -0.43 -38.91 73.67
CA VAL A 13 -0.17 -37.48 73.40
C VAL A 13 0.78 -37.42 72.19
N SER A 14 0.71 -36.36 71.37
CA SER A 14 1.80 -35.80 70.55
C SER A 14 2.20 -36.60 69.29
N GLU A 15 2.42 -36.06 68.10
CA GLU A 15 2.51 -34.69 67.62
C GLU A 15 2.38 -34.73 66.09
N SER A 16 1.94 -33.60 65.56
CA SER A 16 1.97 -33.15 64.17
C SER A 16 3.07 -33.76 63.28
N GLU A 17 2.70 -34.55 62.26
CA GLU A 17 3.54 -34.71 61.06
C GLU A 17 2.84 -34.05 59.87
N ALA A 18 3.37 -32.87 59.53
CA ALA A 18 3.00 -32.13 58.33
C ALA A 18 3.32 -32.95 57.07
N PRO A 19 2.49 -32.88 56.01
CA PRO A 19 2.87 -33.43 54.73
C PRO A 19 4.06 -32.63 54.18
N THR A 20 5.20 -33.31 54.05
CA THR A 20 6.39 -32.82 53.35
C THR A 20 5.98 -32.28 51.98
N ALA A 21 6.07 -30.96 51.84
CA ALA A 21 5.97 -30.27 50.57
C ALA A 21 6.96 -30.92 49.59
N GLY A 22 6.42 -31.58 48.57
CA GLY A 22 7.23 -31.99 47.42
C GLY A 22 7.91 -30.77 46.82
N PRO A 23 9.11 -30.91 46.23
CA PRO A 23 9.71 -29.80 45.51
C PRO A 23 8.74 -29.45 44.38
N GLU A 24 8.11 -28.28 44.50
CA GLU A 24 7.47 -27.61 43.37
C GLU A 24 8.54 -27.53 42.29
N SER A 25 8.39 -28.41 41.30
CA SER A 25 9.05 -28.31 40.01
C SER A 25 8.57 -27.00 39.41
N ASP A 26 9.31 -25.94 39.74
CA ASP A 26 9.13 -24.60 39.23
C ASP A 26 9.64 -24.60 37.78
N ALA A 27 8.90 -25.31 36.93
CA ALA A 27 9.14 -25.37 35.51
C ALA A 27 9.06 -23.93 35.01
N PRO A 28 10.15 -23.37 34.44
CA PRO A 28 10.12 -22.00 33.97
C PRO A 28 9.04 -21.93 32.91
N ARG A 29 7.93 -21.25 33.23
CA ARG A 29 6.86 -20.93 32.29
C ARG A 29 7.52 -20.22 31.12
N ARG A 30 7.84 -20.97 30.07
CA ARG A 30 8.28 -20.46 28.76
C ARG A 30 7.10 -19.70 28.16
N ARG A 31 6.78 -18.53 28.72
CA ARG A 31 6.13 -17.43 28.02
C ARG A 31 7.15 -16.99 26.97
N GLY A 32 7.24 -17.78 25.90
CA GLY A 32 7.97 -17.39 24.71
C GLY A 32 7.38 -16.06 24.28
N ARG A 33 8.12 -14.97 24.54
CA ARG A 33 7.90 -13.66 23.93
C ARG A 33 7.75 -13.96 22.44
N ARG A 34 6.51 -14.01 21.93
CA ARG A 34 6.25 -14.12 20.49
C ARG A 34 6.97 -12.92 19.89
N ARG A 35 8.14 -13.16 19.30
CA ARG A 35 8.94 -12.11 18.64
C ARG A 35 7.96 -11.31 17.78
N ALA A 36 7.90 -10.00 18.03
CA ALA A 36 7.08 -9.11 17.23
C ALA A 36 7.48 -9.33 15.77
N ARG A 37 6.54 -9.83 14.96
CA ARG A 37 6.80 -10.04 13.54
C ARG A 37 6.99 -8.66 12.95
N THR A 38 8.17 -8.39 12.39
CA THR A 38 8.51 -7.08 11.82
C THR A 38 8.10 -6.95 10.35
N ASP A 39 7.57 -8.02 9.76
CA ASP A 39 7.28 -8.13 8.33
C ASP A 39 5.93 -8.82 8.11
N TRP A 40 5.03 -8.11 7.45
CA TRP A 40 3.68 -8.57 7.13
C TRP A 40 3.66 -9.74 6.14
N ARG A 41 4.71 -9.91 5.31
CA ARG A 41 4.82 -11.01 4.34
C ARG A 41 4.90 -12.36 5.04
N LEU A 42 5.39 -12.38 6.28
CA LEU A 42 5.40 -13.58 7.14
C LEU A 42 3.99 -13.94 7.67
N GLY A 43 2.99 -13.09 7.42
CA GLY A 43 1.59 -13.28 7.77
C GLY A 43 1.30 -13.00 9.25
N GLY A 44 0.04 -13.07 9.63
CA GLY A 44 -0.40 -12.77 11.00
C GLY A 44 -1.90 -12.87 11.16
N THR A 45 -2.41 -12.65 12.37
CA THR A 45 -3.85 -12.45 12.59
C THR A 45 -4.33 -11.14 11.96
N ILE A 46 -3.52 -10.07 12.04
CA ILE A 46 -3.83 -8.78 11.43
C ILE A 46 -3.94 -8.89 9.90
N VAL A 47 -2.98 -9.54 9.25
CA VAL A 47 -2.98 -9.71 7.78
C VAL A 47 -4.15 -10.61 7.31
N ARG A 48 -4.71 -11.45 8.19
CA ARG A 48 -5.89 -12.27 7.87
C ARG A 48 -7.19 -11.47 7.76
N THR A 49 -7.27 -10.29 8.35
CA THR A 49 -8.46 -9.42 8.20
C THR A 49 -8.50 -8.72 6.85
N TRP A 50 -7.38 -8.75 6.11
CA TRP A 50 -7.23 -8.27 4.74
C TRP A 50 -7.62 -9.38 3.77
N ASN A 51 -8.90 -9.74 3.82
CA ASN A 51 -9.51 -10.89 3.15
C ASN A 51 -10.19 -10.51 1.82
N GLY A 52 -10.78 -11.50 1.15
CA GLY A 52 -11.50 -11.29 -0.11
C GLY A 52 -12.62 -10.25 -0.02
N THR A 53 -13.29 -10.10 1.13
CA THR A 53 -14.29 -9.04 1.33
C THR A 53 -13.67 -7.65 1.26
N LEU A 54 -12.49 -7.43 1.86
CA LEU A 54 -11.80 -6.14 1.75
C LEU A 54 -11.41 -5.84 0.31
N LEU A 55 -10.88 -6.85 -0.42
CA LEU A 55 -10.54 -6.71 -1.83
C LEU A 55 -11.77 -6.39 -2.68
N ALA A 56 -12.89 -7.08 -2.46
CA ALA A 56 -14.15 -6.81 -3.15
C ALA A 56 -14.65 -5.38 -2.88
N ILE A 57 -14.63 -4.93 -1.62
CA ILE A 57 -14.98 -3.54 -1.28
C ILE A 57 -14.06 -2.56 -2.02
N ALA A 58 -12.76 -2.82 -2.06
CA ALA A 58 -11.80 -1.95 -2.74
C ALA A 58 -12.08 -1.86 -4.25
N LEU A 59 -12.29 -2.99 -4.93
CA LEU A 59 -12.55 -3.04 -6.37
C LEU A 59 -13.92 -2.44 -6.74
N VAL A 60 -14.96 -2.72 -5.96
CA VAL A 60 -16.29 -2.13 -6.16
C VAL A 60 -16.26 -0.63 -5.91
N SER A 61 -15.61 -0.18 -4.83
CA SER A 61 -15.45 1.24 -4.51
C SER A 61 -14.71 1.99 -5.63
N LEU A 62 -13.65 1.38 -6.17
CA LEU A 62 -12.92 1.93 -7.31
C LEU A 62 -13.80 2.02 -8.55
N GLY A 63 -14.50 0.94 -8.92
CA GLY A 63 -15.38 0.94 -10.10
C GLY A 63 -16.52 1.96 -10.01
N LEU A 64 -17.15 2.09 -8.83
CA LEU A 64 -18.17 3.11 -8.57
C LEU A 64 -17.61 4.53 -8.66
N ALA A 65 -16.40 4.75 -8.15
CA ALA A 65 -15.78 6.06 -8.18
C ALA A 65 -15.36 6.47 -9.60
N ILE A 66 -14.88 5.53 -10.42
CA ILE A 66 -14.62 5.77 -11.85
C ILE A 66 -15.93 6.16 -12.54
N LEU A 67 -17.00 5.37 -12.39
CA LEU A 67 -18.30 5.66 -13.00
C LEU A 67 -18.84 7.02 -12.56
N ALA A 68 -18.81 7.32 -11.26
CA ALA A 68 -19.27 8.59 -10.72
C ALA A 68 -18.42 9.77 -11.20
N GLY A 69 -17.09 9.63 -11.26
CA GLY A 69 -16.19 10.65 -11.81
C GLY A 69 -16.47 10.92 -13.29
N SER A 70 -16.66 9.86 -14.10
CA SER A 70 -17.04 10.01 -15.51
C SER A 70 -18.41 10.69 -15.68
N LEU A 71 -19.39 10.39 -14.82
CA LEU A 71 -20.68 11.08 -14.83
C LEU A 71 -20.56 12.56 -14.45
N VAL A 72 -19.68 12.90 -13.50
CA VAL A 72 -19.36 14.30 -13.16
C VAL A 72 -18.83 15.02 -14.39
N GLN A 73 -17.85 14.44 -15.10
CA GLN A 73 -17.29 15.01 -16.33
C GLN A 73 -18.32 15.16 -17.46
N LEU A 74 -19.21 14.18 -17.59
CA LEU A 74 -20.19 14.14 -18.68
C LEU A 74 -21.38 15.08 -18.46
N LEU A 75 -21.88 15.16 -17.22
CA LEU A 75 -23.14 15.82 -16.92
C LEU A 75 -22.97 17.23 -16.34
N TRP A 76 -21.81 17.54 -15.75
CA TRP A 76 -21.58 18.83 -15.12
C TRP A 76 -20.69 19.72 -15.99
N ALA A 77 -21.31 20.59 -16.79
CA ALA A 77 -20.62 21.59 -17.59
C ALA A 77 -20.03 22.72 -16.72
N SER A 78 -18.94 22.41 -16.01
CA SER A 78 -18.25 23.32 -15.08
C SER A 78 -16.73 23.23 -15.28
N PRO A 79 -15.99 24.35 -15.19
CA PRO A 79 -14.52 24.32 -15.18
C PRO A 79 -13.93 23.47 -14.05
N TRP A 80 -14.72 23.23 -12.99
CA TRP A 80 -14.32 22.44 -11.83
C TRP A 80 -14.62 20.95 -11.97
N ALA A 81 -15.29 20.52 -13.04
CA ALA A 81 -15.65 19.12 -13.25
C ALA A 81 -14.43 18.17 -13.23
N PRO A 82 -13.27 18.51 -13.84
CA PRO A 82 -12.09 17.64 -13.79
C PRO A 82 -11.60 17.43 -12.36
N LEU A 83 -11.45 18.52 -11.61
CA LEU A 83 -11.01 18.46 -10.21
C LEU A 83 -11.99 17.69 -9.32
N ALA A 84 -13.29 17.89 -9.52
CA ALA A 84 -14.33 17.19 -8.79
C ALA A 84 -14.36 15.68 -9.13
N SER A 85 -14.17 15.32 -10.40
CA SER A 85 -14.05 13.93 -10.84
C SER A 85 -12.84 13.25 -10.19
N THR A 86 -11.68 13.91 -10.20
CA THR A 86 -10.47 13.43 -9.51
C THR A 86 -10.70 13.25 -8.01
N ALA A 87 -11.38 14.21 -7.36
CA ALA A 87 -11.71 14.11 -5.95
C ALA A 87 -12.64 12.92 -5.64
N VAL A 88 -13.64 12.65 -6.49
CA VAL A 88 -14.52 11.47 -6.38
C VAL A 88 -13.72 10.19 -6.49
N LEU A 89 -12.80 10.09 -7.46
CA LEU A 89 -11.90 8.95 -7.62
C LEU A 89 -11.04 8.73 -6.36
N TRP A 90 -10.45 9.80 -5.82
CA TRP A 90 -9.66 9.72 -4.59
C TRP A 90 -10.48 9.26 -3.40
N ILE A 91 -11.71 9.76 -3.22
CA ILE A 91 -12.60 9.29 -2.14
C ILE A 91 -12.84 7.78 -2.29
N GLY A 92 -13.11 7.32 -3.51
CA GLY A 92 -13.26 5.89 -3.84
C GLY A 92 -12.06 5.02 -3.48
N MET A 93 -10.85 5.57 -3.52
CA MET A 93 -9.61 4.90 -3.13
C MET A 93 -9.28 5.03 -1.64
N ILE A 94 -9.54 6.19 -1.04
CA ILE A 94 -9.25 6.48 0.37
C ILE A 94 -10.15 5.65 1.29
N VAL A 95 -11.45 5.54 0.99
CA VAL A 95 -12.42 4.80 1.81
C VAL A 95 -11.97 3.36 2.09
N PRO A 96 -11.65 2.52 1.08
CA PRO A 96 -11.18 1.15 1.33
C PRO A 96 -9.81 1.12 2.03
N ALA A 97 -8.92 2.07 1.79
CA ALA A 97 -7.66 2.18 2.53
C ALA A 97 -7.89 2.45 4.02
N VAL A 98 -8.78 3.39 4.36
CA VAL A 98 -9.18 3.67 5.75
C VAL A 98 -9.82 2.44 6.39
N ILE A 99 -10.74 1.76 5.70
CA ILE A 99 -11.35 0.52 6.20
C ILE A 99 -10.28 -0.55 6.48
N ALA A 100 -9.32 -0.73 5.56
CA ALA A 100 -8.22 -1.68 5.71
C ALA A 100 -7.39 -1.38 6.96
N PHE A 101 -6.96 -0.13 7.15
CA PHE A 101 -6.15 0.25 8.31
C PHE A 101 -6.93 0.22 9.63
N ARG A 102 -8.25 0.44 9.61
CA ARG A 102 -9.11 0.24 10.80
C ARG A 102 -9.22 -1.23 11.20
N LYS A 103 -9.18 -2.16 10.23
CA LYS A 103 -9.13 -3.61 10.49
C LYS A 103 -7.78 -4.11 11.00
N GLY A 104 -6.74 -3.28 10.89
CA GLY A 104 -5.42 -3.50 11.48
C GLY A 104 -4.27 -3.15 10.53
N ARG A 105 -3.12 -2.83 11.11
CA ARG A 105 -1.94 -2.34 10.37
C ARG A 105 -0.95 -3.49 10.10
N PRO A 106 -0.68 -3.84 8.83
CA PRO A 106 0.33 -4.85 8.49
C PRO A 106 1.70 -4.47 9.08
N ALA A 107 2.36 -5.42 9.72
CA ALA A 107 3.60 -5.16 10.44
C ALA A 107 4.71 -4.69 9.50
N GLY A 108 5.39 -3.60 9.88
CA GLY A 108 6.51 -3.04 9.11
C GLY A 108 6.12 -2.26 7.86
N LEU A 109 4.88 -2.34 7.38
CA LEU A 109 4.45 -1.72 6.12
C LEU A 109 4.67 -0.20 6.08
N LEU A 110 4.33 0.49 7.17
CA LEU A 110 4.48 1.94 7.29
C LEU A 110 5.85 2.35 7.84
N ARG A 111 6.79 1.41 8.01
CA ARG A 111 8.12 1.73 8.54
C ARG A 111 8.94 2.44 7.46
N PHE A 112 9.35 3.67 7.76
CA PHE A 112 10.27 4.43 6.93
C PHE A 112 11.73 4.04 7.21
N ARG A 113 12.58 3.98 6.18
CA ARG A 113 14.05 3.96 6.33
C ARG A 113 14.72 4.85 5.29
N PRO A 114 15.95 5.34 5.53
CA PRO A 114 16.69 6.14 4.56
C PRO A 114 16.86 5.49 3.18
N ALA A 115 16.96 4.16 3.14
CA ALA A 115 17.00 3.41 1.88
C ALA A 115 15.76 3.67 0.98
N ASP A 116 14.60 4.01 1.55
CA ASP A 116 13.39 4.33 0.79
C ASP A 116 13.56 5.62 -0.02
N ILE A 117 14.34 6.58 0.50
CA ILE A 117 14.71 7.81 -0.23
C ILE A 117 15.60 7.46 -1.41
N VAL A 118 16.65 6.66 -1.16
CA VAL A 118 17.59 6.26 -2.22
C VAL A 118 16.87 5.52 -3.34
N PHE A 119 16.06 4.50 -3.00
CA PHE A 119 15.29 3.76 -3.99
C PHE A 119 14.24 4.63 -4.68
N GLY A 120 13.49 5.44 -3.92
CA GLY A 120 12.47 6.32 -4.48
C GLY A 120 13.04 7.31 -5.49
N VAL A 121 14.10 8.02 -5.13
CA VAL A 121 14.74 9.00 -6.00
C VAL A 121 15.40 8.32 -7.21
N ALA A 122 16.20 7.28 -6.99
CA ALA A 122 16.94 6.64 -8.08
C ALA A 122 16.01 5.96 -9.10
N LEU A 123 15.00 5.22 -8.63
CA LEU A 123 14.07 4.53 -9.51
C LEU A 123 13.07 5.50 -10.16
N GLY A 124 12.61 6.53 -9.44
CA GLY A 124 11.69 7.54 -9.99
C GLY A 124 12.34 8.34 -11.13
N LEU A 125 13.56 8.84 -10.92
CA LEU A 125 14.32 9.53 -11.97
C LEU A 125 14.74 8.57 -13.09
N GLY A 126 15.15 7.34 -12.74
CA GLY A 126 15.51 6.32 -13.72
C GLY A 126 14.36 6.00 -14.67
N LEU A 127 13.15 5.81 -14.15
CA LEU A 127 11.94 5.61 -14.97
C LEU A 127 11.63 6.83 -15.84
N ARG A 128 11.81 8.05 -15.34
CA ARG A 128 11.63 9.28 -16.13
C ARG A 128 12.60 9.34 -17.31
N LEU A 129 13.85 8.95 -17.10
CA LEU A 129 14.86 8.91 -18.18
C LEU A 129 14.54 7.84 -19.22
N ILE A 130 14.12 6.65 -18.78
CA ILE A 130 13.71 5.56 -19.67
C ILE A 130 12.49 5.98 -20.50
N ASP A 131 11.49 6.59 -19.86
CA ASP A 131 10.29 7.13 -20.51
C ASP A 131 10.67 8.16 -21.59
N GLY A 132 11.54 9.11 -21.25
CA GLY A 132 12.07 10.09 -22.20
C GLY A 132 12.83 9.45 -23.37
N TRP A 133 13.59 8.38 -23.13
CA TRP A 133 14.31 7.66 -24.17
C TRP A 133 13.38 6.88 -25.11
N VAL A 134 12.40 6.16 -24.55
CA VAL A 134 11.40 5.38 -25.32
C VAL A 134 10.51 6.29 -26.17
N THR A 135 10.23 7.51 -25.69
CA THR A 135 9.38 8.49 -26.39
C THR A 135 10.16 9.42 -27.30
N ASP A 136 11.49 9.26 -27.42
CA ASP A 136 12.37 10.18 -28.14
C ASP A 136 12.16 11.65 -27.72
N ALA A 137 12.03 11.88 -26.42
CA ALA A 137 11.72 13.20 -25.87
C ALA A 137 12.80 14.25 -26.17
N ALA A 138 14.05 13.82 -26.43
CA ALA A 138 15.15 14.73 -26.75
C ALA A 138 15.03 15.39 -28.13
N SER A 139 14.25 14.82 -29.06
CA SER A 139 13.99 15.40 -30.37
C SER A 139 12.80 16.37 -30.38
N ARG A 140 12.14 16.55 -29.24
CA ARG A 140 10.92 17.36 -29.08
C ARG A 140 11.19 18.59 -28.21
N PRO A 141 10.38 19.66 -28.34
CA PRO A 141 10.40 20.75 -27.37
C PRO A 141 10.13 20.24 -25.96
N PHE A 142 10.60 20.97 -24.95
CA PHE A 142 10.24 20.69 -23.56
C PHE A 142 8.71 20.69 -23.41
N PRO A 143 8.15 19.78 -22.60
CA PRO A 143 6.71 19.79 -22.32
C PRO A 143 6.33 21.13 -21.68
N THR A 144 5.12 21.61 -21.97
CA THR A 144 4.61 22.87 -21.39
C THR A 144 3.28 22.60 -20.70
N GLY A 145 3.02 23.32 -19.60
CA GLY A 145 1.77 23.21 -18.84
C GLY A 145 0.60 24.02 -19.42
N SER A 146 0.81 24.72 -20.54
CA SER A 146 -0.20 25.55 -21.20
C SER A 146 -0.29 25.18 -22.68
N PRO A 147 -1.46 24.78 -23.21
CA PRO A 147 -1.65 24.41 -24.61
C PRO A 147 -1.25 25.49 -25.62
N LEU A 148 -1.14 26.74 -25.18
CA LEU A 148 -0.90 27.91 -26.04
C LEU A 148 0.49 28.53 -25.90
N GLY A 149 1.41 27.93 -25.12
CA GLY A 149 2.75 28.49 -24.92
C GLY A 149 2.68 29.86 -24.23
N GLY A 150 2.52 29.85 -22.90
CA GLY A 150 2.40 31.07 -22.09
C GLY A 150 2.63 30.76 -20.62
N SER A 151 2.54 31.77 -19.75
CA SER A 151 2.75 31.62 -18.30
C SER A 151 1.80 30.60 -17.66
N LEU A 152 2.28 29.87 -16.65
CA LEU A 152 1.42 29.02 -15.82
C LEU A 152 0.35 29.87 -15.13
N SER A 153 -0.90 29.39 -15.11
CA SER A 153 -1.96 30.04 -14.32
C SER A 153 -1.53 30.14 -12.85
N PRO A 154 -1.84 31.23 -12.13
CA PRO A 154 -1.62 31.31 -10.68
C PRO A 154 -2.28 30.15 -9.91
N SER A 155 -3.35 29.56 -10.45
CA SER A 155 -4.03 28.40 -9.84
C SER A 155 -3.36 27.06 -10.16
N TRP A 156 -2.46 26.98 -11.13
CA TRP A 156 -1.87 25.73 -11.64
C TRP A 156 -1.27 24.86 -10.53
N VAL A 157 -0.59 25.49 -9.57
CA VAL A 157 -0.02 24.77 -8.42
C VAL A 157 -1.09 24.02 -7.63
N LEU A 158 -2.22 24.67 -7.37
CA LEU A 158 -3.32 24.14 -6.57
C LEU A 158 -4.20 23.16 -7.36
N THR A 159 -4.42 23.41 -8.64
CA THR A 159 -5.37 22.64 -9.46
C THR A 159 -4.73 21.48 -10.21
N GLU A 160 -3.41 21.50 -10.42
CA GLU A 160 -2.70 20.49 -11.21
C GLU A 160 -1.47 19.94 -10.47
N ALA A 161 -0.52 20.79 -10.09
CA ALA A 161 0.78 20.32 -9.59
C ALA A 161 0.68 19.55 -8.27
N ILE A 162 -0.08 20.07 -7.29
CA ILE A 162 -0.30 19.38 -6.01
C ILE A 162 -1.15 18.12 -6.22
N PRO A 163 -2.29 18.17 -6.94
CA PRO A 163 -3.06 16.98 -7.27
C PRO A 163 -2.25 15.87 -7.96
N ALA A 164 -1.54 16.17 -9.04
CA ALA A 164 -0.82 15.17 -9.83
C ALA A 164 0.55 14.79 -9.24
N GLY A 165 1.24 15.73 -8.61
CA GLY A 165 2.60 15.54 -8.11
C GLY A 165 2.69 15.05 -6.67
N LEU A 166 1.62 15.21 -5.88
CA LEU A 166 1.63 14.86 -4.45
C LEU A 166 0.44 14.02 -4.02
N VAL A 167 -0.79 14.51 -4.20
CA VAL A 167 -1.98 13.88 -3.61
C VAL A 167 -2.31 12.56 -4.33
N GLY A 168 -2.38 12.59 -5.67
CA GLY A 168 -2.63 11.42 -6.51
C GLY A 168 -1.67 10.27 -6.21
N PRO A 169 -0.34 10.46 -6.35
CA PRO A 169 0.65 9.42 -6.05
C PRO A 169 0.50 8.82 -4.65
N VAL A 170 0.26 9.63 -3.62
CA VAL A 170 0.06 9.11 -2.26
C VAL A 170 -1.20 8.25 -2.19
N VAL A 171 -2.34 8.77 -2.65
CA VAL A 171 -3.62 8.03 -2.60
C VAL A 171 -3.53 6.72 -3.39
N GLU A 172 -2.97 6.77 -4.58
CA GLU A 172 -2.81 5.62 -5.47
C GLU A 172 -1.90 4.56 -4.85
N GLU A 173 -0.74 4.92 -4.31
CA GLU A 173 0.16 3.96 -3.70
C GLU A 173 -0.45 3.30 -2.44
N PHE A 174 -1.17 4.08 -1.61
CA PHE A 174 -1.90 3.50 -0.49
C PHE A 174 -3.04 2.58 -0.92
N PHE A 175 -3.73 2.88 -2.03
CA PHE A 175 -4.77 1.98 -2.52
C PHE A 175 -4.18 0.73 -3.18
N PHE A 176 -3.35 0.88 -4.19
CA PHE A 176 -2.84 -0.23 -4.98
C PHE A 176 -1.81 -1.07 -4.23
N ARG A 177 -0.79 -0.42 -3.64
CA ARG A 177 0.38 -1.14 -3.09
C ARG A 177 0.17 -1.54 -1.64
N THR A 178 -0.70 -0.83 -0.93
CA THR A 178 -1.15 -1.28 0.38
C THR A 178 -2.40 -2.14 0.28
N VAL A 179 -3.56 -1.64 -0.16
CA VAL A 179 -4.81 -2.42 -0.11
C VAL A 179 -4.80 -3.61 -1.07
N VAL A 180 -4.68 -3.37 -2.38
CA VAL A 180 -4.84 -4.42 -3.40
C VAL A 180 -3.73 -5.47 -3.28
N LEU A 181 -2.47 -5.03 -3.33
CA LEU A 181 -1.30 -5.91 -3.29
C LEU A 181 -1.27 -6.76 -2.01
N VAL A 182 -1.44 -6.14 -0.83
CA VAL A 182 -1.39 -6.90 0.43
C VAL A 182 -2.58 -7.85 0.53
N ALA A 183 -3.79 -7.45 0.14
CA ALA A 183 -4.95 -8.34 0.19
C ALA A 183 -4.80 -9.55 -0.74
N VAL A 184 -4.36 -9.34 -1.99
CA VAL A 184 -4.12 -10.43 -2.96
C VAL A 184 -3.03 -11.37 -2.46
N TYR A 185 -1.90 -10.83 -1.98
CA TYR A 185 -0.82 -11.64 -1.41
C TYR A 185 -1.33 -12.48 -0.23
N SER A 186 -2.10 -11.86 0.66
CA SER A 186 -2.61 -12.50 1.89
C SER A 186 -3.60 -13.62 1.59
N LEU A 187 -4.45 -13.41 0.60
CA LEU A 187 -5.44 -14.38 0.14
C LEU A 187 -4.77 -15.60 -0.50
N LEU A 188 -3.77 -15.37 -1.37
CA LEU A 188 -3.16 -16.43 -2.17
C LEU A 188 -1.99 -17.13 -1.50
N ARG A 189 -1.36 -16.53 -0.49
CA ARG A 189 -0.16 -17.10 0.14
C ARG A 189 -0.36 -18.50 0.71
N ARG A 190 -1.54 -18.78 1.28
CA ARG A 190 -1.86 -20.11 1.84
C ARG A 190 -2.15 -21.15 0.75
N PRO A 191 -3.06 -20.91 -0.20
CA PRO A 191 -3.39 -21.90 -1.23
C PRO A 191 -2.30 -22.08 -2.29
N ALA A 192 -1.58 -21.03 -2.68
CA ALA A 192 -0.64 -21.04 -3.82
C ALA A 192 0.84 -20.96 -3.40
N GLY A 193 1.12 -20.77 -2.11
CA GLY A 193 2.47 -20.53 -1.61
C GLY A 193 2.94 -19.07 -1.77
N SER A 194 4.04 -18.73 -1.10
CA SER A 194 4.48 -17.35 -0.97
C SER A 194 4.98 -16.71 -2.27
N PHE A 195 5.64 -17.48 -3.13
CA PHE A 195 6.21 -16.98 -4.38
C PHE A 195 5.12 -16.67 -5.42
N ALA A 196 4.24 -17.65 -5.69
CA ALA A 196 3.13 -17.45 -6.62
C ALA A 196 2.19 -16.33 -6.16
N ALA A 197 1.93 -16.23 -4.85
CA ALA A 197 1.15 -15.13 -4.29
C ALA A 197 1.81 -13.76 -4.46
N ALA A 198 3.14 -13.67 -4.36
CA ALA A 198 3.87 -12.43 -4.61
C ALA A 198 3.77 -12.00 -6.08
N ILE A 199 3.96 -12.93 -7.02
CA ILE A 199 3.80 -12.67 -8.45
C ILE A 199 2.37 -12.20 -8.73
N ALA A 200 1.36 -12.95 -8.27
CA ALA A 200 -0.03 -12.59 -8.49
C ALA A 200 -0.38 -11.21 -7.90
N ALA A 201 0.10 -10.90 -6.69
CA ALA A 201 -0.13 -9.60 -6.07
C ALA A 201 0.53 -8.44 -6.84
N VAL A 202 1.75 -8.63 -7.33
CA VAL A 202 2.46 -7.64 -8.17
C VAL A 202 1.71 -7.43 -9.48
N LEU A 203 1.33 -8.52 -10.17
CA LEU A 203 0.64 -8.44 -11.45
C LEU A 203 -0.75 -7.81 -11.31
N VAL A 204 -1.57 -8.23 -10.34
CA VAL A 204 -2.91 -7.67 -10.11
C VAL A 204 -2.82 -6.21 -9.72
N SER A 205 -1.95 -5.84 -8.79
CA SER A 205 -1.78 -4.44 -8.39
C SER A 205 -1.32 -3.56 -9.56
N THR A 206 -0.43 -4.07 -10.40
CA THR A 206 0.06 -3.32 -11.58
C THR A 206 -1.03 -3.21 -12.64
N ALA A 207 -1.72 -4.30 -12.95
CA ALA A 207 -2.77 -4.33 -13.96
C ALA A 207 -3.95 -3.42 -13.58
N THR A 208 -4.42 -3.45 -12.33
CA THR A 208 -5.50 -2.55 -11.90
C THR A 208 -5.04 -1.08 -11.92
N PHE A 209 -3.80 -0.79 -11.54
CA PHE A 209 -3.22 0.55 -11.63
C PHE A 209 -3.15 1.06 -13.09
N SER A 210 -2.65 0.25 -14.01
CA SER A 210 -2.59 0.61 -15.43
C SER A 210 -3.98 0.73 -16.05
N MET A 211 -4.94 -0.11 -15.65
CA MET A 211 -6.29 -0.09 -16.19
C MET A 211 -7.04 1.20 -15.86
N ILE A 212 -6.88 1.76 -14.64
CA ILE A 212 -7.55 3.03 -14.31
C ILE A 212 -7.04 4.19 -15.18
N HIS A 213 -5.75 4.15 -15.54
CA HIS A 213 -5.14 5.13 -16.41
C HIS A 213 -5.59 4.96 -17.88
N ALA A 214 -5.85 3.72 -18.31
CA ALA A 214 -6.39 3.44 -19.64
C ALA A 214 -7.89 3.77 -19.79
N VAL A 215 -8.66 3.79 -18.70
CA VAL A 215 -10.09 4.16 -18.72
C VAL A 215 -10.28 5.68 -18.78
N ASP A 216 -9.32 6.47 -18.28
CA ASP A 216 -9.37 7.94 -18.29
C ASP A 216 -9.17 8.54 -19.70
N GLY A 217 -8.79 7.72 -20.68
CA GLY A 217 -8.62 8.08 -22.08
C GLY A 217 -7.75 7.06 -22.81
N SER A 218 -7.78 7.04 -24.14
CA SER A 218 -6.90 6.15 -24.92
C SER A 218 -5.45 6.62 -24.80
N LEU A 219 -4.77 6.27 -23.72
CA LEU A 219 -3.35 6.55 -23.55
C LEU A 219 -2.59 5.96 -24.74
N PRO A 220 -1.72 6.75 -25.40
CA PRO A 220 -0.75 6.21 -26.34
C PRO A 220 -0.03 5.00 -25.75
N LEU A 221 0.36 4.05 -26.60
CA LEU A 221 1.04 2.82 -26.15
C LEU A 221 2.27 3.14 -25.27
N SER A 222 3.03 4.18 -25.63
CA SER A 222 4.20 4.61 -24.85
C SER A 222 3.83 5.06 -23.43
N GLU A 223 2.76 5.84 -23.27
CA GLU A 223 2.30 6.28 -21.94
C GLU A 223 1.77 5.10 -21.12
N SER A 224 1.05 4.18 -21.77
CA SER A 224 0.59 2.93 -21.14
C SER A 224 1.75 2.07 -20.65
N LEU A 225 2.84 1.98 -21.42
CA LEU A 225 4.05 1.25 -21.04
C LEU A 225 4.76 1.93 -19.86
N SER A 226 4.85 3.26 -19.84
CA SER A 226 5.48 4.00 -18.75
C SER A 226 4.70 3.91 -17.45
N VAL A 227 3.36 4.02 -17.51
CA VAL A 227 2.47 3.78 -16.37
C VAL A 227 2.57 2.33 -15.88
N GLY A 228 2.63 1.36 -16.80
CA GLY A 228 2.86 -0.05 -16.47
C GLY A 228 4.20 -0.29 -15.76
N ALA A 229 5.28 0.31 -16.27
CA ALA A 229 6.62 0.20 -15.69
C ALA A 229 6.71 0.83 -14.30
N LEU A 230 6.12 2.03 -14.13
CA LEU A 230 5.95 2.67 -12.83
C LEU A 230 5.21 1.74 -11.87
N GLY A 231 4.06 1.22 -12.31
CA GLY A 231 3.21 0.39 -11.48
C GLY A 231 3.88 -0.92 -11.05
N LEU A 232 4.62 -1.55 -11.96
CA LEU A 232 5.39 -2.77 -11.72
C LEU A 232 6.53 -2.51 -10.73
N THR A 233 7.30 -1.43 -10.95
CA THR A 233 8.45 -1.09 -10.11
C THR A 233 8.01 -0.77 -8.68
N ALA A 234 6.94 0.00 -8.52
CA ALA A 234 6.34 0.31 -7.23
C ALA A 234 5.87 -0.96 -6.50
N ALA A 235 5.14 -1.86 -7.19
CA ALA A 235 4.67 -3.11 -6.60
C ALA A 235 5.82 -4.05 -6.20
N LEU A 236 6.86 -4.16 -7.03
CA LEU A 236 8.07 -4.93 -6.71
C LEU A 236 8.79 -4.33 -5.51
N LEU A 237 8.94 -3.00 -5.44
CA LEU A 237 9.62 -2.35 -4.33
C LEU A 237 8.91 -2.63 -3.00
N VAL A 238 7.57 -2.57 -2.96
CA VAL A 238 6.80 -2.93 -1.77
C VAL A 238 6.92 -4.42 -1.45
N MET A 239 6.83 -5.31 -2.44
CA MET A 239 6.98 -6.75 -2.18
C MET A 239 8.38 -7.14 -1.72
N LEU A 240 9.43 -6.50 -2.22
CA LEU A 240 10.82 -6.81 -1.87
C LEU A 240 11.22 -6.22 -0.53
N THR A 241 10.77 -5.01 -0.23
CA THR A 241 11.15 -4.30 1.00
C THR A 241 10.17 -4.48 2.16
N GLY A 242 8.94 -4.89 1.87
CA GLY A 242 7.84 -4.96 2.82
C GLY A 242 7.33 -3.59 3.28
N ARG A 243 7.69 -2.50 2.61
CA ARG A 243 7.45 -1.10 3.05
C ARG A 243 6.87 -0.25 1.92
N ILE A 244 5.94 0.64 2.26
CA ILE A 244 5.21 1.46 1.27
C ILE A 244 5.99 2.69 0.80
N TRP A 245 6.83 3.27 1.67
CA TRP A 245 7.42 4.59 1.44
C TRP A 245 8.35 4.67 0.24
N GLY A 246 9.07 3.58 -0.08
CA GLY A 246 9.88 3.56 -1.30
C GLY A 246 9.03 3.74 -2.56
N ALA A 247 7.85 3.11 -2.62
CA ALA A 247 6.94 3.20 -3.76
C ALA A 247 6.26 4.57 -3.83
N VAL A 248 5.85 5.13 -2.69
CA VAL A 248 5.33 6.51 -2.59
C VAL A 248 6.37 7.50 -3.11
N LEU A 249 7.60 7.44 -2.61
CA LEU A 249 8.66 8.36 -3.04
C LEU A 249 9.03 8.18 -4.51
N LEU A 250 9.07 6.94 -5.00
CA LEU A 250 9.28 6.64 -6.42
C LEU A 250 8.24 7.34 -7.28
N HIS A 251 6.96 7.17 -6.94
CA HIS A 251 5.85 7.75 -7.70
C HIS A 251 5.86 9.29 -7.62
N LEU A 252 6.06 9.84 -6.43
CA LEU A 252 6.20 11.29 -6.23
C LEU A 252 7.33 11.87 -7.09
N VAL A 253 8.51 11.26 -7.07
CA VAL A 253 9.66 11.73 -7.86
C VAL A 253 9.39 11.60 -9.36
N TYR A 254 8.80 10.48 -9.78
CA TYR A 254 8.43 10.29 -11.18
C TYR A 254 7.47 11.39 -11.66
N ASN A 255 6.40 11.71 -10.92
CA ASN A 255 5.45 12.75 -11.32
C ASN A 255 6.02 14.17 -11.17
N ALA A 256 6.68 14.46 -10.04
CA ALA A 256 7.27 15.78 -9.78
C ALA A 256 8.34 16.15 -10.82
N SER A 257 9.10 15.17 -11.32
CA SER A 257 10.07 15.42 -12.39
C SER A 257 9.41 15.89 -13.70
N LEU A 258 8.24 15.36 -14.08
CA LEU A 258 7.50 15.86 -15.24
C LEU A 258 6.97 17.27 -15.02
N LEU A 259 6.39 17.52 -13.84
CA LEU A 259 5.88 18.84 -13.48
C LEU A 259 6.99 19.91 -13.49
N ALA A 260 8.20 19.54 -13.03
CA ALA A 260 9.37 20.40 -13.11
C ALA A 260 9.80 20.67 -14.56
N LEU A 261 9.78 19.65 -15.42
CA LEU A 261 10.05 19.80 -16.85
C LEU A 261 8.99 20.68 -17.55
N MET A 262 7.71 20.54 -17.18
CA MET A 262 6.60 21.36 -17.68
C MET A 262 6.77 22.82 -17.29
N ALA A 263 7.10 23.08 -16.03
CA ALA A 263 7.36 24.43 -15.55
C ALA A 263 8.58 25.06 -16.25
N ALA A 264 9.66 24.27 -16.44
CA ALA A 264 10.84 24.72 -17.18
C ALA A 264 10.53 25.02 -18.65
N GLY A 265 9.81 24.14 -19.34
CA GLY A 265 9.40 24.36 -20.72
C GLY A 265 8.55 25.62 -20.89
N THR A 266 7.59 25.85 -19.99
CA THR A 266 6.79 27.07 -19.96
C THR A 266 7.62 28.34 -19.71
N ALA A 267 8.61 28.28 -18.80
CA ALA A 267 9.50 29.42 -18.55
C ALA A 267 10.38 29.73 -19.77
N LEU A 268 10.88 28.71 -20.47
CA LEU A 268 11.70 28.87 -21.66
C LEU A 268 10.90 29.38 -22.86
N SER A 269 9.63 28.99 -22.99
CA SER A 269 8.76 29.44 -24.08
C SER A 269 8.21 30.86 -23.90
N SER A 270 8.18 31.38 -22.67
CA SER A 270 7.69 32.74 -22.37
C SER A 270 8.78 33.82 -22.45
N GLY A 271 10.05 33.42 -22.56
CA GLY A 271 11.20 34.31 -22.74
C GLY A 271 11.63 34.51 -24.20
N GLN A 272 10.93 33.89 -25.16
CA GLN A 272 11.08 34.10 -26.61
C GLN A 272 9.92 34.94 -27.12
#